data_AF-A0A433Q4J7-F1
#
_entry.id   AF-A0A433Q4J7-F1
#
_cell.length_a   1.000
_cell.length_b   1.000
_cell.length_c   1.000
_cell.angle_alpha   90.00
_cell.angle_beta   90.00
_cell.angle_gamma   90.00
#
_symmetry.space_group_name_H-M   'P 1'
#
loop_
_entity.id
_entity.type
_entity.pdbx_description
1 polymer ?
#
loop_
_entity_poly.entity_id
_entity_poly.type
_entity_poly.pdbx_seq_one_letter_code
_entity_poly.pdbx_strand_id
1 'polypeptide(L)' 'MTGSSHSAIVKGTFVATDSENNRFRINGLQTPMGVYERAVIRGTDVDVLEIELGDDPIEGKTLKQ' A
#
# COMPACT_ATOMS: atom_id res chain seq x y z
N MET A 1 7.19 27.97 9.87
CA MET A 1 8.21 27.73 8.82
C MET A 1 9.36 27.00 9.49
N THR A 2 9.74 25.76 9.19
CA THR A 2 9.54 24.85 8.05
C THR A 2 9.22 23.46 8.60
N GLY A 3 8.01 22.94 8.34
CA GLY A 3 7.73 21.53 8.58
C GLY A 3 8.46 20.75 7.50
N SER A 4 9.56 20.08 7.86
CA SER A 4 10.23 19.14 6.96
C SER A 4 9.24 18.03 6.63
N SER A 5 8.66 18.05 5.43
CA SER A 5 7.84 16.96 4.92
C SER A 5 8.77 15.78 4.67
N HIS A 6 8.78 14.85 5.62
CA HIS A 6 9.54 13.62 5.50
C HIS A 6 8.78 12.68 4.56
N SER A 7 9.02 12.81 3.26
CA SER A 7 8.47 11.91 2.25
C SER A 7 9.31 10.63 2.26
N ALA A 8 8.73 9.55 2.75
CA ALA A 8 9.34 8.23 2.77
C ALA A 8 8.55 7.30 1.85
N ILE A 9 9.24 6.76 0.84
CA ILE A 9 8.66 5.70 0.02
C ILE A 9 8.70 4.41 0.83
N VAL A 10 7.54 3.84 1.10
CA VAL A 10 7.36 2.57 1.79
C VAL A 10 6.68 1.57 0.87
N LYS A 11 6.99 0.29 1.03
CA LYS A 11 6.46 -0.79 0.17
C LYS A 11 5.91 -1.93 1.00
N GLY A 12 4.89 -2.59 0.48
CA GLY A 12 4.28 -3.77 1.09
C GLY A 12 3.19 -4.35 0.19
N THR A 13 2.53 -5.40 0.66
CA THR A 13 1.46 -6.06 -0.10
C THR A 13 0.12 -5.41 0.22
N PHE A 14 -0.51 -4.81 -0.79
CA PHE A 14 -1.87 -4.28 -0.66
C PHE A 14 -2.87 -5.39 -0.36
N VAL A 15 -3.74 -5.17 0.63
CA VAL A 15 -4.77 -6.14 1.04
C VAL A 15 -6.17 -5.61 0.74
N ALA A 16 -6.49 -4.42 1.24
CA ALA A 16 -7.82 -3.83 1.11
C ALA A 16 -7.77 -2.33 1.41
N THR A 17 -8.79 -1.62 0.95
CA THR A 17 -9.12 -0.28 1.43
C THR A 17 -10.47 -0.29 2.13
N ASP A 18 -10.63 0.53 3.17
CA ASP A 18 -11.98 0.91 3.59
C ASP A 18 -12.52 2.03 2.69
N SER A 19 -13.83 2.02 2.44
CA SER A 19 -14.50 2.99 1.57
C SER A 19 -14.94 4.26 2.30
N GLU A 20 -14.97 4.21 3.64
CA GLU A 20 -15.51 5.30 4.47
C GLU A 20 -14.43 6.23 5.02
N ASN A 21 -13.23 5.70 5.30
CA ASN A 21 -12.17 6.42 6.01
C ASN A 21 -10.88 6.52 5.18
N ASN A 22 -10.89 6.06 3.92
CA ASN A 22 -9.73 5.98 3.03
C ASN A 22 -8.50 5.38 3.73
N ARG A 23 -8.67 4.23 4.39
CA ARG A 23 -7.54 3.53 5.03
C ARG A 23 -7.09 2.34 4.22
N PHE A 24 -5.78 2.22 4.07
CA PHE A 24 -5.13 1.16 3.33
C PHE A 24 -4.58 0.11 4.27
N ARG A 25 -5.01 -1.15 4.10
CA ARG A 25 -4.47 -2.31 4.80
C ARG A 25 -3.33 -2.88 3.97
N ILE A 26 -2.14 -2.90 4.56
CA ILE A 26 -0.90 -3.35 3.92
C ILE A 26 -0.27 -4.42 4.81
N ASN A 27 0.11 -5.55 4.22
CA ASN A 27 0.91 -6.57 4.90
C ASN A 27 2.40 -6.40 4.55
N GLY A 28 3.27 -6.75 5.50
CA GLY A 28 4.72 -6.72 5.30
C GLY A 28 5.26 -5.33 4.93
N LEU A 29 4.73 -4.28 5.54
CA LEU A 29 5.11 -2.89 5.25
C LEU A 29 6.56 -2.65 5.68
N GLN A 30 7.42 -2.40 4.70
CA GLN A 30 8.84 -2.10 4.91
C GLN A 30 9.02 -0.60 5.11
N THR A 31 9.66 -0.23 6.21
CA THR A 31 9.96 1.16 6.56
C THR A 31 11.43 1.28 6.99
N PRO A 32 12.01 2.48 7.08
CA PRO A 32 13.34 2.67 7.64
C PRO A 32 13.50 2.15 9.08
N MET A 33 12.41 2.02 9.82
CA MET A 33 12.40 1.53 11.21
C MET A 33 12.26 0.00 11.32
N GLY A 34 11.99 -0.69 10.21
CA GLY A 34 11.78 -2.14 10.16
C GLY A 34 10.53 -2.54 9.38
N VAL A 35 10.18 -3.82 9.51
CA VAL A 35 9.05 -4.44 8.80
C VAL A 35 7.88 -4.62 9.75
N TYR A 36 6.71 -4.11 9.36
CA TYR A 36 5.45 -4.32 10.07
C TYR A 36 4.64 -5.41 9.37
N GLU A 37 4.34 -6.50 10.07
CA GLU A 37 3.61 -7.64 9.49
C GLU A 37 2.23 -7.23 8.96
N ARG A 38 1.51 -6.37 9.71
CA ARG A 38 0.20 -5.83 9.35
C ARG A 38 0.13 -4.36 9.71
N ALA A 39 -0.16 -3.51 8.74
CA ALA A 39 -0.24 -2.07 8.91
C ALA A 39 -1.56 -1.51 8.35
N VAL A 40 -2.04 -0.43 8.97
CA VAL A 40 -3.15 0.38 8.47
C VAL A 40 -2.64 1.79 8.28
N ILE A 41 -2.63 2.28 7.04
CA ILE A 41 -2.19 3.61 6.67
C ILE A 41 -3.41 4.49 6.45
N ARG A 42 -3.46 5.67 7.06
CA ARG A 42 -4.53 6.65 6.84
C ARG A 42 -4.29 7.35 5.50
N GLY A 43 -5.33 7.56 4.71
CA GLY A 43 -5.19 8.24 3.42
C GLY A 43 -4.68 9.68 3.52
N THR A 44 -4.87 10.35 4.65
CA THR A 44 -4.29 11.69 4.90
C THR A 44 -2.77 11.68 5.06
N ASP A 45 -2.17 10.52 5.32
CA ASP A 45 -0.72 10.36 5.44
C ASP A 45 -0.09 9.89 4.10
N VAL A 46 -0.88 9.76 3.03
CA VAL A 46 -0.46 9.25 1.72
C VAL A 46 -0.61 10.33 0.67
N ASP A 47 0.52 10.79 0.12
CA ASP A 47 0.51 11.71 -1.02
C ASP A 47 0.21 10.98 -2.34
N VAL A 48 0.80 9.79 -2.53
CA VAL A 48 0.68 8.98 -3.75
C VAL A 48 0.63 7.50 -3.38
N LEU A 49 -0.28 6.75 -4.02
CA LEU A 49 -0.35 5.29 -3.96
C LEU A 49 -0.13 4.71 -5.36
N GLU A 50 0.92 3.90 -5.51
CA GLU A 50 1.19 3.15 -6.74
C GLU A 50 0.95 1.66 -6.47
N ILE A 51 0.29 0.99 -7.42
CA ILE A 51 0.01 -0.44 -7.34
C ILE A 51 0.70 -1.12 -8.52
N GLU A 52 1.70 -1.93 -8.22
CA GLU A 52 2.31 -2.85 -9.17
C GLU A 52 1.51 -4.17 -9.13
N LEU A 53 0.84 -4.51 -10.23
CA LEU A 53 0.24 -5.83 -10.39
C LEU A 53 1.38 -6.79 -10.76
N GLY A 54 1.57 -7.84 -9.97
CA GLY A 54 2.52 -8.90 -10.32
C GLY A 54 2.07 -9.64 -11.59
N ASP A 55 3.01 -10.32 -12.25
CA ASP A 55 2.74 -11.22 -13.38
C ASP A 55 2.05 -12.53 -12.95
N ASP A 56 1.79 -12.68 -11.65
CA ASP A 56 1.13 -13.86 -11.11
C ASP A 56 -0.25 -14.02 -11.77
N PRO A 57 -0.52 -15.18 -12.41
CA PRO A 57 -1.80 -15.42 -13.02
C PRO A 57 -2.87 -15.26 -11.95
N ILE A 58 -3.86 -14.40 -12.22
CA ILE A 58 -5.10 -14.36 -11.43
C ILE A 58 -5.70 -15.76 -11.54
N GLU A 59 -5.52 -16.57 -10.50
CA GLU A 59 -6.04 -17.92 -10.42
C GLU A 59 -7.56 -17.84 -10.65
N GLY A 60 -8.00 -18.24 -11.85
CA GLY A 60 -9.42 -18.23 -12.24
C GLY A 60 -9.86 -17.29 -13.37
N LYS A 61 -8.97 -16.55 -14.06
CA LYS A 61 -9.37 -15.84 -15.29
C LYS A 61 -8.44 -16.12 -16.47
N THR A 62 -8.64 -17.26 -17.11
CA THR A 62 -8.31 -17.41 -18.54
C THR A 62 -9.15 -16.39 -19.30
N LEU A 63 -8.54 -15.27 -19.71
CA LEU A 63 -9.11 -14.43 -20.75
C LEU A 63 -9.09 -15.25 -22.04
N LYS A 64 -10.22 -15.87 -22.39
CA LYS A 64 -10.40 -16.44 -23.71
C LYS A 64 -10.50 -15.28 -24.71
N GLN A 65 -9.56 -15.26 -25.66
CA GLN A 65 -9.67 -14.49 -26.91
C GLN A 65 -10.88 -14.97 -27.73
#